data_AF-A0A7C9CV12-F1
#
_entry.id   AF-A0A7C9CV12-F1
#
_cell.length_a   1.000
_cell.length_b   1.000
_cell.length_c   1.000
_cell.angle_alpha   90.00
_cell.angle_beta   90.00
_cell.angle_gamma   90.00
#
_symmetry.space_group_name_H-M   'P 1'
#
loop_
_entity.id
_entity.type
_entity.pdbx_description
1 polymer ?
#
loop_
_entity_poly.entity_id
_entity_poly.type
_entity_poly.pdbx_seq_one_letter_code
_entity_poly.pdbx_strand_id
1 'polypeptide(L)'
;GICYTHPEKLPGVTRGGLSRHFFHRPSKAYTTGTRKRRKIQTDCDLQGMGETRWHKTGKTRPVMVNGTQKGCKKILVLYTNFGKNRKPEKTNWVMHQYHLGQHEEE
;
A
#
# COMPACT_ATOMS: atom_id res chain seq x y z
N GLY A 1 11.09 -2.51 1.28
CA GLY A 1 10.37 -1.42 1.94
C GLY A 1 8.89 -1.64 1.73
N ILE A 2 8.05 -1.31 2.71
CA ILE A 2 6.67 -1.85 2.82
C ILE A 2 5.81 -1.60 1.59
N CYS A 3 5.97 -0.44 0.93
CA CYS A 3 5.19 -0.10 -0.27
C CYS A 3 5.65 -0.79 -1.56
N TYR A 4 6.78 -1.51 -1.56
CA TYR A 4 7.30 -2.24 -2.73
C TYR A 4 7.64 -3.72 -2.45
N THR A 5 7.26 -4.26 -1.29
CA THR A 5 7.46 -5.67 -0.91
C THR A 5 6.10 -6.36 -0.81
N HIS A 6 5.97 -7.59 -1.32
CA HIS A 6 4.73 -8.38 -1.18
C HIS A 6 4.45 -8.66 0.32
N PRO A 7 3.20 -8.53 0.82
CA PRO A 7 2.88 -8.73 2.24
C PRO A 7 3.35 -10.05 2.84
N GLU A 8 3.28 -11.15 2.07
CA GLU A 8 3.76 -12.47 2.52
C GLU A 8 5.27 -12.53 2.78
N LYS A 9 6.03 -11.60 2.20
CA LYS A 9 7.47 -11.47 2.41
C LYS A 9 7.81 -10.48 3.53
N LEU A 10 6.81 -9.91 4.22
CA LEU A 10 7.04 -9.02 5.36
C LEU A 10 7.21 -9.84 6.66
N PRO A 11 8.15 -9.44 7.54
CA PRO A 11 8.45 -10.19 8.75
C PRO A 11 7.22 -10.29 9.66
N GLY A 12 6.90 -11.52 10.08
CA GLY A 12 5.80 -11.81 10.99
C GLY A 12 4.40 -11.70 10.38
N VAL A 13 4.25 -11.34 9.10
CA VAL A 13 2.96 -11.34 8.41
C VAL A 13 2.63 -12.75 7.95
N THR A 14 1.43 -13.22 8.30
CA THR A 14 0.94 -14.54 7.90
C THR A 14 -0.47 -14.43 7.32
N ARG A 15 -0.92 -15.46 6.60
CA ARG A 15 -2.30 -15.55 6.08
C ARG A 15 -3.33 -15.93 7.15
N GLY A 16 -2.91 -16.10 8.41
CA GLY A 16 -3.78 -16.47 9.53
C GLY A 16 -4.65 -15.34 10.08
N GLY A 17 -4.79 -14.22 9.37
CA GLY A 17 -5.69 -13.12 9.73
C GLY A 17 -5.16 -12.15 10.79
N LEU A 18 -3.93 -12.35 11.29
CA LEU A 18 -3.33 -11.43 12.26
C LEU A 18 -2.92 -10.11 11.60
N SER A 19 -3.20 -9.01 12.28
CA SER A 19 -2.73 -7.68 11.87
C SER A 19 -1.31 -7.43 12.36
N ARG A 20 -0.48 -6.84 11.49
CA ARG A 20 0.89 -6.42 11.82
C ARG A 20 1.04 -4.92 11.56
N HIS A 21 1.84 -4.28 12.40
CA HIS A 21 2.05 -2.84 12.38
C HIS A 21 3.51 -2.56 12.09
N PHE A 22 3.74 -1.53 11.29
CA PHE A 22 5.08 -1.14 10.88
C PHE A 22 5.17 0.38 10.76
N PHE A 23 6.34 0.92 11.09
CA PHE A 23 6.71 2.27 10.71
C PHE A 23 7.43 2.26 9.37
N HIS A 24 7.08 3.22 8.50
CA HIS A 24 7.65 3.31 7.18
C HIS A 24 7.75 4.76 6.74
N ARG A 25 8.91 5.14 6.21
CA ARG A 25 9.08 6.40 5.49
C ARG A 25 8.68 6.20 4.02
N PRO A 26 7.61 6.85 3.51
CA PRO A 26 7.17 6.69 2.13
C PRO A 26 8.29 7.05 1.14
N SER A 27 8.45 6.24 0.10
CA SER A 27 9.39 6.50 -1.00
C SER A 27 8.67 7.07 -2.23
N LYS A 28 9.32 8.01 -2.92
CA LYS A 28 8.87 8.51 -4.22
C LYS A 28 8.95 7.40 -5.28
N ALA A 29 8.06 7.46 -6.27
CA ALA A 29 8.07 6.55 -7.41
C ALA A 29 9.20 6.86 -8.39
N TYR A 30 9.60 8.13 -8.49
CA TYR A 30 10.65 8.63 -9.36
C TYR A 30 11.58 9.57 -8.57
N THR A 31 12.76 9.86 -9.12
CA THR A 31 13.72 10.81 -8.55
C THR A 31 13.14 12.23 -8.47
N THR A 32 12.24 12.57 -9.38
CA THR A 32 11.52 13.85 -9.44
C THR A 32 10.02 13.69 -9.15
N GLY A 33 9.36 14.77 -8.72
CA GLY A 33 7.92 14.81 -8.44
C GLY A 33 7.49 14.32 -7.04
N THR A 34 6.18 14.20 -6.86
CA THR A 34 5.50 13.87 -5.59
C THR A 34 4.79 12.51 -5.61
N ARG A 35 4.77 11.83 -6.77
CA ARG A 35 4.08 10.55 -6.94
C ARG A 35 4.73 9.47 -6.07
N LYS A 36 3.92 8.77 -5.29
CA LYS A 36 4.40 7.71 -4.39
C LYS A 36 4.52 6.37 -5.10
N ARG A 37 5.53 5.60 -4.70
CA ARG A 37 5.71 4.23 -5.20
C ARG A 37 4.61 3.33 -4.66
N ARG A 38 3.94 2.60 -5.56
CA ARG A 38 2.87 1.65 -5.23
C ARG A 38 2.99 0.29 -5.94
N LYS A 39 3.85 0.20 -6.96
CA LYS A 39 4.22 -1.08 -7.58
C LYS A 39 5.10 -1.85 -6.60
N ILE A 40 4.73 -3.11 -6.34
CA ILE A 40 5.59 -4.01 -5.56
C ILE A 40 6.52 -4.76 -6.50
N GLN A 41 7.73 -5.02 -6.04
CA GLN A 41 8.69 -5.84 -6.76
C GLN A 41 8.41 -7.29 -6.40
N THR A 42 8.18 -8.10 -7.42
CA THR A 42 7.95 -9.52 -7.30
C THR A 42 8.86 -10.29 -8.25
N ASP A 43 9.21 -11.53 -7.92
CA ASP A 43 10.06 -12.35 -8.78
C ASP A 43 9.34 -12.65 -10.12
N CYS A 44 8.00 -12.62 -10.12
CA CYS A 44 7.17 -12.68 -11.31
C CYS A 44 7.26 -11.45 -12.23
N ASP A 45 7.69 -10.27 -11.74
CA ASP A 45 8.00 -9.14 -12.63
C ASP A 45 9.21 -9.46 -13.53
N LEU A 46 10.15 -10.28 -13.06
CA LEU A 46 11.32 -10.72 -13.82
C LEU A 46 10.97 -11.79 -14.87
N GLN A 47 9.90 -12.54 -14.65
CA GLN A 47 9.38 -13.55 -15.58
C GLN A 47 8.21 -13.05 -16.45
N GLY A 48 7.85 -11.76 -16.37
CA GLY A 48 6.76 -11.18 -17.16
C GLY A 48 5.36 -11.70 -16.80
N MET A 49 5.19 -12.31 -15.63
CA MET A 49 3.96 -13.00 -15.21
C MET A 49 2.87 -12.08 -14.62
N GLY A 50 3.11 -10.77 -14.60
CA GLY A 50 2.12 -9.75 -14.25
C GLY A 50 2.55 -8.85 -13.08
N GLU A 51 2.18 -7.58 -13.16
CA GLU A 51 2.45 -6.58 -12.13
C GLU A 51 1.51 -6.75 -10.94
N THR A 52 2.03 -6.50 -9.75
CA THR A 52 1.26 -6.40 -8.51
C THR A 52 1.44 -5.00 -7.92
N ARG A 53 0.36 -4.38 -7.43
CA ARG A 53 0.38 -2.98 -6.96
C ARG A 53 -0.68 -2.67 -5.92
N TRP A 54 -0.37 -1.71 -5.06
CA TRP A 54 -1.29 -1.16 -4.06
C TRP A 54 -2.20 -0.09 -4.65
N HIS A 55 -3.51 -0.23 -4.44
CA HIS A 55 -4.53 0.73 -4.86
C HIS A 55 -5.19 1.38 -3.65
N LYS A 56 -5.15 2.73 -3.56
CA LYS A 56 -5.96 3.46 -2.58
C LYS A 56 -7.43 3.12 -2.84
N THR A 57 -8.17 2.77 -1.81
CA THR A 57 -9.61 2.51 -1.87
C THR A 57 -10.34 3.36 -0.84
N GLY A 58 -11.57 3.75 -1.19
CA GLY A 58 -12.41 4.61 -0.36
C GLY A 58 -11.88 6.02 -0.18
N LYS A 59 -12.62 6.79 0.63
CA LYS A 59 -12.23 8.14 1.06
C LYS A 59 -11.18 8.05 2.16
N THR A 60 -10.21 8.96 2.14
CA THR A 60 -9.31 9.17 3.27
C THR A 60 -10.14 9.57 4.49
N ARG A 61 -9.80 9.06 5.67
CA ARG A 61 -10.52 9.41 6.92
C ARG A 61 -9.61 10.20 7.85
N PRO A 62 -10.08 11.28 8.50
CA PRO A 62 -9.32 11.95 9.53
C PRO A 62 -9.13 11.04 10.74
N VAL A 63 -7.98 11.16 11.40
CA VAL A 63 -7.70 10.56 12.70
C VAL A 63 -7.89 11.65 13.75
N MET A 64 -8.95 11.54 14.53
CA MET A 64 -9.36 12.52 15.53
C MET A 64 -8.89 12.10 16.93
N VAL A 65 -8.33 13.05 17.68
CA VAL A 65 -8.00 12.89 19.10
C VAL A 65 -8.58 14.10 19.82
N ASN A 66 -9.49 13.89 20.77
CA ASN A 66 -10.16 14.95 21.53
C ASN A 66 -10.77 16.04 20.64
N GLY A 67 -11.47 15.66 19.57
CA GLY A 67 -12.10 16.59 18.63
C GLY A 67 -11.14 17.32 17.69
N THR A 68 -9.83 17.09 17.79
CA THR A 68 -8.82 17.70 16.92
C THR A 68 -8.22 16.67 15.95
N GLN A 69 -8.11 17.00 14.67
CA GLN A 69 -7.42 16.14 13.69
C GLN A 69 -5.92 16.09 13.97
N LYS A 70 -5.38 14.88 14.16
CA LYS A 70 -3.94 14.64 14.35
C LYS A 70 -3.27 13.92 13.18
N GLY A 71 -4.07 13.32 12.31
CA GLY A 71 -3.57 12.57 11.18
C GLY A 71 -4.66 12.19 10.19
N CYS A 72 -4.29 11.36 9.23
CA CYS A 72 -5.21 10.78 8.27
C CYS A 72 -4.93 9.28 8.10
N LYS A 73 -6.00 8.54 7.79
CA LYS A 73 -5.98 7.12 7.48
C LYS A 73 -6.36 6.91 6.01
N LYS A 74 -5.48 6.24 5.27
CA LYS A 74 -5.71 5.74 3.91
C LYS A 74 -5.82 4.22 3.96
N ILE A 75 -6.72 3.67 3.17
CA ILE A 75 -6.84 2.23 2.98
C ILE A 75 -6.31 1.90 1.60
N LEU A 76 -5.43 0.91 1.51
CA LEU A 76 -4.96 0.36 0.25
C LEU A 76 -5.29 -1.12 0.17
N VAL A 77 -5.61 -1.58 -1.03
CA VAL A 77 -5.81 -3.00 -1.35
C VAL A 77 -4.78 -3.41 -2.37
N LEU A 78 -4.20 -4.59 -2.21
CA LEU A 78 -3.27 -5.14 -3.18
C LEU A 78 -4.05 -5.77 -4.32
N TYR A 79 -3.71 -5.39 -5.54
CA TYR A 79 -4.19 -6.01 -6.76
C TYR A 79 -3.03 -6.70 -7.47
N THR A 80 -3.29 -7.87 -8.02
CA THR A 80 -2.33 -8.67 -8.80
C THR A 80 -2.83 -8.85 -10.24
N ASN A 81 -2.04 -9.55 -11.05
CA ASN A 81 -2.38 -9.96 -12.41
C ASN A 81 -2.56 -8.79 -13.41
N PHE A 82 -1.80 -7.71 -13.24
CA PHE A 82 -1.74 -6.64 -14.24
C PHE A 82 -0.81 -7.06 -15.40
N GLY A 83 -1.33 -7.23 -16.62
CA GLY A 83 -0.51 -7.67 -17.77
C GLY A 83 -1.32 -7.92 -19.04
N LYS A 84 -0.65 -8.32 -20.13
CA LYS A 84 -1.25 -8.50 -21.46
C LYS A 84 -2.51 -9.37 -21.39
N ASN A 85 -3.67 -8.71 -21.54
CA ASN A 85 -5.03 -9.28 -21.62
C ASN A 85 -5.59 -9.94 -20.35
N ARG A 86 -5.09 -9.60 -19.15
CA ARG A 86 -5.64 -10.14 -17.89
C ARG A 86 -6.34 -9.06 -17.06
N LYS A 87 -7.48 -9.42 -16.48
CA LYS A 87 -8.26 -8.53 -15.60
C LYS A 87 -7.51 -8.40 -14.26
N PRO A 88 -7.32 -7.18 -13.74
CA PRO A 88 -6.74 -7.01 -12.40
C PRO A 88 -7.56 -7.74 -11.34
N GLU A 89 -6.88 -8.51 -10.51
CA GLU A 89 -7.50 -9.31 -9.47
C GLU A 89 -7.28 -8.68 -8.10
N LYS A 90 -8.38 -8.42 -7.39
CA LYS A 90 -8.35 -7.91 -6.02
C LYS A 90 -7.95 -9.05 -5.08
N THR A 91 -6.94 -8.83 -4.24
CA THR A 91 -6.56 -9.78 -3.20
C THR A 91 -7.22 -9.43 -1.85
N ASN A 92 -7.04 -10.31 -0.86
CA ASN A 92 -7.47 -10.06 0.53
C ASN A 92 -6.44 -9.24 1.34
N TRP A 93 -5.33 -8.83 0.72
CA TRP A 93 -4.33 -8.00 1.40
C TRP A 93 -4.79 -6.55 1.49
N VAL A 94 -4.89 -6.06 2.72
CA VAL A 94 -5.29 -4.68 3.04
C VAL A 94 -4.18 -4.01 3.84
N MET A 95 -3.88 -2.76 3.50
CA MET A 95 -2.98 -1.90 4.26
C MET A 95 -3.76 -0.68 4.76
N HIS A 96 -3.69 -0.45 6.07
CA HIS A 96 -4.10 0.81 6.67
C HIS A 96 -2.86 1.69 6.85
N GLN A 97 -2.72 2.70 5.98
CA GLN A 97 -1.64 3.66 6.07
C GLN A 97 -2.12 4.86 6.90
N TYR A 98 -1.35 5.18 7.93
CA TYR A 98 -1.56 6.35 8.78
C TYR A 98 -0.40 7.32 8.57
N HIS A 99 -0.71 8.61 8.55
CA HIS A 99 0.30 9.67 8.64
C HIS A 99 -0.23 10.77 9.57
N LEU A 100 0.69 11.58 10.07
CA LEU A 100 0.37 12.73 10.92
C LEU A 100 0.01 13.95 10.06
N GLY A 101 -0.57 14.97 10.69
CA GLY A 101 -0.92 16.20 10.01
C GLY A 101 -2.30 16.18 9.32
N GLN A 102 -2.68 17.33 8.78
CA GLN A 102 -4.02 17.57 8.25
C GLN A 102 -4.13 17.32 6.74
N HIS A 103 -3.00 17.32 6.03
CA HIS A 103 -2.98 17.19 4.57
C HIS A 103 -3.14 15.73 4.13
N GLU A 104 -4.20 15.44 3.40
CA GLU A 104 -4.47 14.10 2.89
C GLU A 104 -3.37 13.52 1.99
N GLU A 105 -2.42 14.28 1.46
CA GLU A 105 -1.47 13.77 0.47
C GLU A 105 -0.18 13.21 1.05
N GLU A 106 0.02 13.29 2.37
CA GLU A 106 1.27 12.88 3.06
C GLU A 106 1.57 11.39 3.10
#